data_AF-A0A6I2TVH4-F1
#
_entry.id   AF-A0A6I2TVH4-F1
#
_cell.length_a   1.000
_cell.length_b   1.000
_cell.length_c   1.000
_cell.angle_alpha   90.00
_cell.angle_beta   90.00
_cell.angle_gamma   90.00
#
_symmetry.space_group_name_H-M   'P 1'
#
loop_
_entity.id
_entity.type
_entity.pdbx_description
1 polymer ?
#
loop_
_entity_poly.entity_id
_entity_poly.type
_entity_poly.pdbx_seq_one_letter_code
_entity_poly.pdbx_strand_id
1 'polypeptide(L)'
;MPEKNGVINILVNGKAYPCRSSMGAMLRFKKLTGKEVTEAGENLSEMCTYLFCCVASACKVDGIEFDMDLMSFADNISPEDMMQWSEAISEEPGEDPENDAEADAEKKS
;
A
#
# COMPACT_ATOMS: atom_id res chain seq x y z
N MET A 1 -22.56 -10.98 11.57
CA MET A 1 -21.42 -10.12 11.97
C MET A 1 -21.03 -9.37 10.70
N PRO A 2 -21.07 -8.03 10.66
CA PRO A 2 -20.89 -7.31 9.41
C PRO A 2 -19.41 -7.31 9.00
N GLU A 3 -19.17 -7.51 7.72
CA GLU A 3 -17.89 -7.62 7.02
C GLU A 3 -17.00 -6.38 7.25
N LYS A 4 -15.93 -6.51 8.04
CA LYS A 4 -14.79 -5.59 7.97
C LYS A 4 -13.79 -6.15 6.95
N ASN A 5 -14.14 -6.15 5.68
CA ASN A 5 -13.16 -6.41 4.62
C ASN A 5 -12.49 -5.08 4.28
N GLY A 6 -11.28 -4.86 4.84
CA GLY A 6 -10.42 -3.68 4.68
C GLY A 6 -9.94 -3.45 3.25
N VAL A 7 -10.85 -3.14 2.34
CA VAL A 7 -10.52 -2.67 0.98
C VAL A 7 -10.56 -1.15 0.98
N ILE A 8 -9.39 -0.54 1.06
CA ILE A 8 -9.25 0.91 0.83
C ILE A 8 -9.56 1.17 -0.64
N ASN A 9 -10.45 2.11 -0.92
CA ASN A 9 -10.72 2.55 -2.29
C ASN A 9 -10.16 3.95 -2.51
N ILE A 10 -9.54 4.16 -3.66
CA ILE A 10 -8.91 5.41 -4.04
C ILE A 10 -9.68 5.99 -5.21
N LEU A 11 -10.07 7.26 -5.09
CA LEU A 11 -10.74 7.98 -6.16
C LEU A 11 -9.68 8.53 -7.12
N VAL A 12 -9.74 8.09 -8.38
CA VAL A 12 -8.88 8.57 -9.45
C VAL A 12 -9.79 9.06 -10.57
N ASN A 13 -9.75 10.36 -10.86
CA ASN A 13 -10.61 10.99 -11.88
C ASN A 13 -12.12 10.66 -11.69
N GLY A 14 -12.59 10.67 -10.44
CA GLY A 14 -13.99 10.36 -10.11
C GLY A 14 -14.39 8.88 -10.18
N LYS A 15 -13.45 7.96 -10.47
CA LYS A 15 -13.66 6.51 -10.41
C LYS A 15 -12.94 5.93 -9.20
N ALA A 16 -13.66 5.13 -8.40
CA ALA A 16 -13.09 4.40 -7.28
C ALA A 16 -12.35 3.14 -7.77
N TYR A 17 -11.13 2.95 -7.31
CA TYR A 17 -10.31 1.77 -7.56
C TYR A 17 -9.91 1.10 -6.24
N PRO A 18 -9.86 -0.25 -6.19
CA PRO A 18 -9.39 -0.94 -5.00
C PRO A 18 -7.89 -0.69 -4.82
N CYS A 19 -7.48 -0.54 -3.56
CA CYS A 19 -6.10 -0.40 -3.13
C CYS A 19 -5.82 -1.44 -2.05
N ARG A 20 -4.79 -2.27 -2.27
CA ARG A 20 -4.35 -3.28 -1.30
C ARG A 20 -2.83 -3.43 -1.31
N SER A 21 -2.24 -3.34 -0.12
CA SER A 21 -0.85 -3.74 0.12
C SER A 21 -0.70 -5.23 -0.22
N SER A 22 0.22 -5.54 -1.15
CA SER A 22 0.47 -6.92 -1.56
C SER A 22 1.93 -7.09 -1.98
N MET A 23 2.47 -8.31 -1.88
CA MET A 23 3.80 -8.61 -2.41
C MET A 23 3.95 -8.23 -3.88
N GLY A 24 2.88 -8.39 -4.67
CA GLY A 24 2.85 -7.96 -6.07
C GLY A 24 2.96 -6.43 -6.24
N ALA A 25 2.45 -5.64 -5.30
CA ALA A 25 2.63 -4.18 -5.30
C ALA A 25 4.07 -3.82 -4.95
N MET A 26 4.65 -4.45 -3.92
CA MET A 26 6.05 -4.21 -3.52
C MET A 26 7.05 -4.56 -4.62
N LEU A 27 6.87 -5.70 -5.31
CA LEU A 27 7.73 -6.08 -6.44
C LEU A 27 7.60 -5.11 -7.64
N ARG A 28 6.40 -4.58 -7.90
CA ARG A 28 6.21 -3.55 -8.94
C ARG A 28 6.91 -2.26 -8.56
N PHE A 29 6.79 -1.83 -7.30
CA PHE A 29 7.47 -0.64 -6.80
C PHE A 29 8.99 -0.79 -7.00
N LYS A 30 9.57 -1.90 -6.55
CA LYS A 30 11.01 -2.18 -6.72
C LYS A 30 11.44 -2.16 -8.19
N LYS A 31 10.61 -2.68 -9.09
CA LYS A 31 10.90 -2.65 -10.52
C LYS A 31 10.91 -1.23 -11.10
N LEU A 32 10.08 -0.33 -10.59
CA LEU A 32 9.97 1.06 -11.06
C LEU A 32 11.05 1.97 -10.45
N THR A 33 11.38 1.80 -9.17
CA THR A 33 12.26 2.72 -8.43
C THR A 33 13.68 2.18 -8.21
N GLY A 34 13.86 0.86 -8.32
CA GLY A 34 15.11 0.18 -7.97
C GLY A 34 15.33 -0.01 -6.47
N LYS A 35 14.35 0.31 -5.62
CA LYS A 35 14.44 0.28 -4.15
C LYS A 35 13.31 -0.52 -3.52
N GLU A 36 13.50 -0.98 -2.29
CA GLU A 36 12.42 -1.56 -1.50
C GLU A 36 11.46 -0.48 -0.97
N VAL A 37 10.19 -0.85 -0.75
CA VAL A 37 9.18 0.08 -0.20
C VAL A 37 9.60 0.60 1.19
N THR A 38 10.30 -0.22 1.97
CA THR A 38 10.84 0.14 3.29
C THR A 38 11.88 1.26 3.23
N GLU A 39 12.45 1.53 2.05
CA GLU A 39 13.41 2.61 1.83
C GLU A 39 12.74 3.93 1.40
N ALA A 40 11.42 3.92 1.10
CA ALA A 40 10.71 5.09 0.59
C ALA A 40 10.57 6.22 1.63
N GLY A 41 10.44 5.87 2.92
CA GLY A 41 10.27 6.84 4.00
C GLY A 41 9.14 7.85 3.72
N GLU A 42 9.45 9.15 3.84
CA GLU A 42 8.51 10.25 3.59
C GLU A 42 8.60 10.82 2.15
N ASN A 43 9.28 10.14 1.24
CA ASN A 43 9.44 10.62 -0.13
C ASN A 43 8.11 10.52 -0.89
N LEU A 44 7.45 11.67 -1.09
CA LEU A 44 6.13 11.74 -1.70
C LEU A 44 6.04 11.09 -3.09
N SER A 45 7.09 11.21 -3.91
CA SER A 45 7.13 10.61 -5.25
C SER A 45 7.19 9.09 -5.18
N GLU A 46 7.95 8.55 -4.22
CA GLU A 46 8.04 7.11 -3.98
C GLU A 46 6.73 6.59 -3.36
N MET A 47 6.13 7.33 -2.43
CA MET A 47 4.81 6.99 -1.87
C MET A 47 3.72 6.98 -2.94
N CYS A 48 3.72 7.94 -3.87
CA CYS A 48 2.78 7.97 -5.00
C CYS A 48 2.99 6.77 -5.93
N THR A 49 4.25 6.43 -6.20
CA THR A 49 4.61 5.23 -6.96
C THR A 49 4.14 3.95 -6.25
N TYR A 50 4.25 3.88 -4.93
CA TYR A 50 3.78 2.74 -4.16
C TYR A 50 2.25 2.62 -4.18
N LEU A 51 1.53 3.73 -3.99
CA LEU A 51 0.07 3.80 -4.13
C LEU A 51 -0.39 3.29 -5.50
N PHE A 52 0.23 3.76 -6.59
CA PHE A 52 -0.04 3.27 -7.94
C PHE A 52 0.14 1.74 -8.04
N CYS A 53 1.22 1.21 -7.45
CA CYS A 53 1.48 -0.23 -7.46
C CYS A 53 0.42 -1.02 -6.68
N CYS A 54 -0.06 -0.50 -5.56
CA CYS A 54 -1.14 -1.10 -4.77
C CYS A 54 -2.44 -1.18 -5.58
N VAL A 55 -2.83 -0.09 -6.24
CA VAL A 55 -4.02 -0.04 -7.08
C VAL A 55 -3.90 -0.99 -8.27
N ALA A 56 -2.79 -0.93 -9.01
CA ALA A 56 -2.57 -1.80 -10.17
C ALA A 56 -2.53 -3.29 -9.80
N SER A 57 -2.00 -3.62 -8.61
CA SER A 57 -1.99 -5.00 -8.11
C SER A 57 -3.39 -5.48 -7.73
N ALA A 58 -4.15 -4.66 -6.99
CA ALA A 58 -5.51 -4.98 -6.58
C ALA A 58 -6.45 -5.12 -7.79
N CYS A 59 -6.41 -4.17 -8.74
CA CYS A 59 -7.19 -4.24 -9.96
C CYS A 59 -6.92 -5.52 -10.76
N LYS A 60 -5.65 -5.96 -10.83
CA LYS A 60 -5.30 -7.22 -11.51
C LYS A 60 -5.90 -8.45 -10.82
N VAL A 61 -5.93 -8.48 -9.48
CA VAL A 61 -6.51 -9.59 -8.71
C VAL A 61 -8.04 -9.60 -8.88
N ASP A 62 -8.66 -8.43 -8.83
CA ASP A 62 -10.11 -8.28 -8.86
C ASP A 62 -10.68 -8.25 -10.29
N GLY A 63 -9.83 -8.34 -11.33
CA GLY A 63 -10.24 -8.31 -12.72
C GLY A 63 -10.77 -6.95 -13.20
N ILE A 64 -10.39 -5.87 -12.53
CA ILE A 64 -10.79 -4.50 -12.87
C ILE A 64 -9.79 -3.93 -13.89
N GLU A 65 -10.32 -3.35 -14.96
CA GLU A 65 -9.50 -2.67 -15.96
C GLU A 65 -8.85 -1.40 -15.39
N PHE A 66 -7.52 -1.34 -15.50
CA PHE A 66 -6.67 -0.24 -15.04
C PHE A 66 -5.57 -0.01 -16.08
N ASP A 67 -5.85 0.87 -17.06
CA ASP A 67 -5.00 1.15 -18.23
C ASP A 67 -4.22 2.48 -18.09
N MET A 68 -4.07 2.98 -16.87
CA MET A 68 -3.28 4.19 -16.60
C MET A 68 -1.84 3.80 -16.31
N ASP A 69 -0.90 4.57 -16.87
CA ASP A 69 0.49 4.54 -16.44
C ASP A 69 0.70 5.37 -15.16
N LEU A 70 1.91 5.32 -14.60
CA LEU A 70 2.23 6.02 -13.35
C LEU A 70 2.00 7.54 -13.46
N MET A 71 2.35 8.14 -14.61
CA MET A 71 2.21 9.58 -14.79
C MET A 71 0.74 9.99 -14.90
N SER A 72 -0.04 9.25 -15.70
CA SER A 72 -1.49 9.48 -15.83
C SER A 72 -2.21 9.29 -14.51
N PHE A 73 -1.78 8.31 -13.70
CA PHE A 73 -2.29 8.13 -12.36
C PHE A 73 -1.94 9.32 -11.45
N ALA A 74 -0.66 9.74 -11.42
CA ALA A 74 -0.19 10.85 -10.61
C ALA A 74 -0.87 12.18 -10.97
N ASP A 75 -1.15 12.42 -12.26
CA ASP A 75 -1.88 13.60 -12.74
C ASP A 75 -3.33 13.66 -12.21
N ASN A 76 -3.89 12.52 -11.78
CA ASN A 76 -5.26 12.39 -11.28
C ASN A 76 -5.36 12.14 -9.77
N ILE A 77 -4.23 12.23 -9.05
CA ILE A 77 -4.16 12.09 -7.59
C ILE A 77 -3.77 13.44 -6.99
N SER A 78 -4.57 13.93 -6.05
CA SER A 78 -4.20 15.12 -5.29
C SER A 78 -3.29 14.78 -4.11
N PRO A 79 -2.52 15.76 -3.59
CA PRO A 79 -1.79 15.58 -2.34
C PRO A 79 -2.69 15.22 -1.15
N GLU A 80 -3.95 15.65 -1.16
CA GLU A 80 -4.93 15.34 -0.10
C GLU A 80 -5.36 13.87 -0.14
N ASP A 81 -5.55 13.30 -1.33
CA ASP A 81 -5.85 11.86 -1.49
C ASP A 81 -4.67 11.00 -1.00
N MET A 82 -3.45 11.45 -1.29
CA MET A 82 -2.22 10.82 -0.81
C MET A 82 -2.12 10.81 0.72
N MET A 83 -2.43 11.94 1.37
CA MET A 83 -2.42 12.04 2.83
C MET A 83 -3.45 11.09 3.46
N GLN A 84 -4.70 11.15 2.98
CA GLN A 84 -5.78 10.27 3.47
C GLN A 84 -5.44 8.79 3.32
N TRP A 85 -4.87 8.40 2.18
CA TRP A 85 -4.40 7.03 1.97
C TRP A 85 -3.27 6.67 2.93
N SER A 86 -2.29 7.56 3.11
CA SER A 86 -1.13 7.30 3.99
C SER A 86 -1.56 7.09 5.45
N GLU A 87 -2.56 7.84 5.92
CA GLU A 87 -3.17 7.66 7.24
C GLU A 87 -3.89 6.31 7.31
N ALA A 88 -4.71 5.99 6.31
CA ALA A 88 -5.48 4.74 6.27
C ALA A 88 -4.59 3.48 6.27
N ILE A 89 -3.42 3.50 5.62
CA ILE A 89 -2.48 2.37 5.64
C ILE A 89 -1.56 2.34 6.86
N SER A 90 -1.41 3.47 7.56
CA SER A 90 -0.65 3.54 8.82
C SER A 90 -1.48 3.08 10.02
N GLU A 91 -2.80 3.22 9.92
CA GLU A 91 -3.78 2.73 10.90
C GLU A 91 -4.11 1.23 10.75
N GLU A 92 -3.73 0.59 9.63
CA GLU A 92 -3.63 -0.86 9.58
C GLU A 92 -2.27 -1.27 10.14
N PRO A 93 -2.17 -1.75 11.40
CA PRO A 93 -0.95 -2.39 11.82
C PRO A 93 -0.79 -3.61 10.92
N GLY A 94 0.37 -3.72 10.27
CA GLY A 94 0.80 -5.00 9.75
C GLY A 94 0.72 -6.01 10.89
N GLU A 95 -0.29 -6.86 10.86
CA GLU A 95 -0.18 -8.18 11.48
C GLU A 95 0.92 -8.91 10.71
N ASP A 96 2.15 -8.76 11.21
CA ASP A 96 3.17 -9.80 11.17
C ASP A 96 3.07 -10.53 12.52
N PRO A 97 2.23 -11.57 12.67
CA PRO A 97 2.22 -12.38 13.88
C PRO A 97 3.29 -13.45 13.75
N GLU A 98 4.58 -13.09 13.68
CA GLU A 98 5.67 -14.09 13.80
C GLU A 98 7.02 -13.44 14.16
N ASN A 99 7.10 -12.81 15.35
CA ASN A 99 8.34 -12.85 16.14
C ASN A 99 8.09 -12.65 17.65
N ASP A 100 7.23 -13.47 18.24
CA ASP A 100 7.30 -13.78 19.68
C ASP A 100 8.06 -15.11 19.84
N ALA A 101 9.34 -15.11 19.50
CA ALA A 101 10.27 -16.15 19.93
C ALA A 101 10.98 -15.66 21.21
N GLU A 102 10.38 -16.05 22.34
CA GLU A 102 10.97 -16.30 23.65
C GLU A 102 12.38 -15.73 23.91
N ALA A 103 12.44 -14.71 24.78
CA ALA A 103 13.57 -14.52 25.69
C ALA A 103 13.04 -14.45 27.13
N ASP A 104 12.45 -15.56 27.59
CA ASP A 104 12.38 -15.88 29.01
C ASP A 104 13.73 -16.52 29.39
N ALA A 105 14.63 -15.70 29.94
CA ALA A 105 15.80 -16.20 30.66
C ALA A 105 16.23 -15.18 31.74
N GLU A 106 15.90 -15.56 32.97
CA GLU A 106 16.65 -15.30 34.21
C GLU A 106 16.60 -13.90 34.83
N LYS A 107 15.55 -13.69 35.63
CA LYS A 107 15.68 -13.07 36.95
C LYS A 107 15.34 -14.09 38.03
N LYS A 108 16.33 -14.85 38.49
CA LYS A 108 16.51 -15.37 39.87
C LYS A 108 17.62 -16.42 39.91
N SER A 109 18.78 -16.05 40.46
CA SER A 109 19.34 -16.61 41.68
C SER A 109 20.61 -15.91 42.09
#